data_AF-A0A2V6VRU8-F1
#
_entry.id   AF-A0A2V6VRU8-F1
#
_cell.length_a   1.000
_cell.length_b   1.000
_cell.length_c   1.000
_cell.angle_alpha   90.00
_cell.angle_beta   90.00
_cell.angle_gamma   90.00
#
_symmetry.space_group_name_H-M   'P 1'
#
loop_
_entity.id
_entity.type
_entity.pdbx_description
1 polymer ?
#
loop_
_entity_poly.entity_id
_entity_poly.type
_entity_poly.pdbx_seq_one_letter_code
_entity_poly.pdbx_strand_id
1 'polypeptide(L)'
;MLVSLVSIAGFSEWTVSSAAAELTAPTPGQLQVLITTSELVVGHDRFAFGLLKDDKVLNAASVAVRLYDLRSQEARLTAETPAHYHKLEVVEQGKHIHIHPDGTRHAHGGGTDVHGIYVAAITFQRPGPWGLEILARQGDGRVEAARLTITADEMPRAPAVGAAAPRSRNLIASDVTDLRQIDSSEPPDPRLHQTRIGEAIAQGKPQVIVFATPRYCTSRVCGPVVDVVRTLIPT
;
A
#
# COMPACT_ATOMS: atom_id res chain seq x y z
N MET A 1 34.07 -45.63 23.81
CA MET A 1 33.50 -46.34 24.97
C MET A 1 32.92 -45.28 25.90
N LEU A 2 31.59 -45.23 26.00
CA LEU A 2 30.70 -44.57 26.98
C LEU A 2 30.91 -43.07 27.34
N VAL A 3 29.90 -42.23 27.62
CA VAL A 3 28.42 -42.23 27.52
C VAL A 3 27.97 -40.78 27.84
N SER A 4 27.08 -40.23 27.00
CA SER A 4 25.85 -39.45 27.27
C SER A 4 25.75 -38.35 28.35
N LEU A 5 25.17 -37.18 28.00
CA LEU A 5 23.79 -36.81 28.38
C LEU A 5 23.25 -35.54 27.65
N VAL A 6 21.94 -35.55 27.43
CA VAL A 6 21.08 -34.65 26.64
C VAL A 6 20.70 -33.39 27.41
N SER A 7 20.47 -32.26 26.71
CA SER A 7 19.40 -31.32 27.06
C SER A 7 18.79 -30.67 25.81
N ILE A 8 17.46 -30.60 25.80
CA ILE A 8 16.59 -30.05 24.76
C ILE A 8 16.20 -28.63 25.17
N ALA A 9 16.24 -27.66 24.26
CA ALA A 9 15.21 -26.62 24.04
C ALA A 9 15.76 -25.45 23.21
N GLY A 10 14.94 -24.95 22.29
CA GLY A 10 15.16 -23.65 21.65
C GLY A 10 14.62 -23.59 20.24
N PHE A 11 13.30 -23.65 20.08
CA PHE A 11 12.63 -23.21 18.86
C PHE A 11 13.04 -21.76 18.59
N SER A 12 13.68 -21.50 17.44
CA SER A 12 13.93 -20.14 16.98
C SER A 12 12.61 -19.55 16.48
N GLU A 13 12.04 -18.64 17.25
CA GLU A 13 10.94 -17.80 16.81
C GLU A 13 11.41 -16.93 15.64
N TRP A 14 10.80 -17.14 14.48
CA TRP A 14 10.86 -16.22 13.36
C TRP A 14 10.12 -14.95 13.78
N THR A 15 10.83 -13.84 13.93
CA THR A 15 10.23 -12.54 14.19
C THR A 15 9.43 -12.11 12.96
N VAL A 16 8.11 -12.02 13.14
CA VAL A 16 7.21 -11.39 12.16
C VAL A 16 7.50 -9.89 12.16
N SER A 17 7.76 -9.34 10.98
CA SER A 17 7.93 -7.90 10.75
C SER A 17 6.76 -7.13 11.37
N SER A 18 7.05 -6.27 12.34
CA SER A 18 6.09 -5.34 12.92
C SER A 18 5.55 -4.42 11.82
N ALA A 19 4.24 -4.25 11.76
CA ALA A 19 3.62 -3.19 10.98
C ALA A 19 4.18 -1.83 11.45
N ALA A 20 4.25 -0.86 10.54
CA ALA A 20 4.77 0.48 10.81
C ALA A 20 3.94 1.29 11.83
N ALA A 21 2.84 0.74 12.35
CA ALA A 21 1.91 1.41 13.26
C ALA A 21 1.34 0.46 14.31
N GLU A 22 1.20 0.94 15.53
CA GLU A 22 0.41 0.31 16.59
C GLU A 22 -0.97 1.00 16.62
N LEU A 23 -2.01 0.25 16.26
CA LEU A 23 -3.40 0.76 16.25
C LEU A 23 -3.98 0.64 17.67
N THR A 24 -4.51 1.74 18.21
CA THR A 24 -5.43 1.64 19.36
C THR A 24 -6.67 0.86 18.91
N ALA A 25 -7.19 -0.04 19.76
CA ALA A 25 -8.33 -0.89 19.42
C ALA A 25 -9.51 -0.06 18.88
N PRO A 26 -10.15 -0.47 17.77
CA PRO A 26 -11.20 0.32 17.13
C PRO A 26 -12.42 0.42 18.05
N THR A 27 -12.85 1.65 18.35
CA THR A 27 -14.15 1.89 18.96
C THR A 27 -15.22 1.91 17.85
N PRO A 28 -16.34 1.16 17.96
CA PRO A 28 -17.42 1.23 16.99
C PRO A 28 -17.90 2.68 16.76
N GLY A 29 -18.12 3.10 15.51
CA GLY A 29 -18.47 4.49 15.17
C GLY A 29 -17.29 5.44 14.95
N GLN A 30 -16.06 5.02 15.24
CA GLN A 30 -14.87 5.85 15.05
C GLN A 30 -14.29 5.70 13.63
N LEU A 31 -13.71 6.79 13.13
CA LEU A 31 -12.92 6.79 11.91
C LEU A 31 -11.73 5.82 12.04
N GLN A 32 -11.64 4.87 11.13
CA GLN A 32 -10.55 3.91 11.04
C GLN A 32 -9.67 4.24 9.84
N VAL A 33 -8.35 4.11 10.03
CA VAL A 33 -7.34 4.36 8.99
C VAL A 33 -6.77 3.03 8.53
N LEU A 34 -6.94 2.73 7.25
CA LEU A 34 -6.31 1.59 6.60
C LEU A 34 -5.03 2.06 5.92
N ILE A 35 -3.88 1.86 6.57
CA ILE A 35 -2.59 2.25 5.99
C ILE A 35 -2.28 1.36 4.79
N THR A 36 -1.93 1.97 3.65
CA THR A 36 -1.55 1.25 2.43
C THR A 36 -0.08 1.46 2.08
N THR A 37 0.59 2.42 2.70
CA THR A 37 2.05 2.60 2.57
C THR A 37 2.81 1.53 3.36
N SER A 38 3.75 0.86 2.70
CA SER A 38 4.55 -0.23 3.30
C SER A 38 5.81 0.24 4.02
N GLU A 39 6.32 1.42 3.69
CA GLU A 39 7.57 1.96 4.22
C GLU A 39 7.48 3.48 4.28
N LEU A 40 7.96 4.06 5.38
CA LEU A 40 8.13 5.49 5.60
C LEU A 40 9.55 5.70 6.11
N VAL A 41 10.27 6.68 5.57
CA VAL A 41 11.67 6.90 5.90
C VAL A 41 11.94 8.34 6.32
N VAL A 42 13.13 8.64 6.80
CA VAL A 42 13.58 10.03 6.95
C VAL A 42 13.61 10.70 5.58
N GLY A 43 13.01 11.89 5.49
CA GLY A 43 12.89 12.63 4.23
C GLY A 43 11.44 12.86 3.84
N HIS A 44 11.19 12.94 2.53
CA HIS A 44 9.88 13.24 1.96
C HIS A 44 9.18 11.95 1.53
N ASP A 45 7.98 11.72 2.05
CA ASP A 45 7.20 10.52 1.85
C ASP A 45 5.81 10.82 1.31
N ARG A 46 5.24 9.82 0.63
CA ARG A 46 3.83 9.77 0.25
C ARG A 46 3.11 8.81 1.19
N PHE A 47 2.35 9.37 2.12
CA PHE A 47 1.52 8.59 3.03
C PHE A 47 0.16 8.33 2.39
N ALA A 48 -0.05 7.08 1.98
CA ALA A 48 -1.26 6.58 1.35
C ALA A 48 -2.08 5.76 2.34
N PHE A 49 -3.39 6.02 2.39
CA PHE A 49 -4.31 5.34 3.29
C PHE A 49 -5.74 5.35 2.77
N GLY A 50 -6.52 4.35 3.18
CA GLY A 50 -7.98 4.34 3.09
C GLY A 50 -8.60 4.85 4.39
N LEU A 51 -9.85 5.32 4.30
CA LEU A 51 -10.65 5.67 5.47
C LEU A 51 -11.90 4.81 5.52
N LEU A 52 -12.21 4.30 6.71
CA LEU A 52 -13.38 3.49 6.99
C LEU A 52 -14.15 4.09 8.16
N LYS A 53 -15.48 4.02 8.11
CA LYS A 53 -16.35 4.31 9.24
C LYS A 53 -17.49 3.31 9.24
N ASP A 54 -17.74 2.65 10.38
CA ASP A 54 -18.73 1.58 10.48
C ASP A 54 -18.54 0.52 9.38
N ASP A 55 -17.28 0.16 9.13
CA ASP A 55 -16.80 -0.73 8.06
C ASP A 55 -17.10 -0.28 6.61
N LYS A 56 -17.64 0.91 6.42
CA LYS A 56 -17.90 1.52 5.11
C LYS A 56 -16.78 2.45 4.70
N VAL A 57 -16.40 2.42 3.44
CA VAL A 57 -15.33 3.28 2.91
C VAL A 57 -15.80 4.73 2.88
N LEU A 58 -15.00 5.62 3.45
CA LEU A 58 -15.23 7.06 3.41
C LEU A 58 -14.51 7.68 2.22
N ASN A 59 -15.24 7.83 1.11
CA ASN A 59 -14.71 8.36 -0.14
C ASN A 59 -14.88 9.88 -0.26
N ALA A 60 -13.95 10.53 -0.97
CA ALA A 60 -14.02 11.93 -1.39
C ALA A 60 -14.37 12.96 -0.28
N ALA A 61 -14.00 12.68 0.97
CA ALA A 61 -14.07 13.65 2.06
C ALA A 61 -12.95 14.68 1.94
N SER A 62 -13.12 15.85 2.56
CA SER A 62 -12.00 16.78 2.74
C SER A 62 -11.14 16.27 3.88
N VAL A 63 -9.90 15.89 3.60
CA VAL A 63 -9.01 15.26 4.59
C VAL A 63 -7.75 16.09 4.79
N ALA A 64 -7.36 16.29 6.05
CA ALA A 64 -6.07 16.83 6.46
C ALA A 64 -5.34 15.82 7.36
N VAL A 65 -4.02 15.80 7.26
CA VAL A 65 -3.12 15.00 8.09
C VAL A 65 -2.25 15.93 8.90
N ARG A 66 -2.28 15.78 10.22
CA ARG A 66 -1.39 16.45 11.14
C ARG A 66 -0.30 15.49 11.60
N LEU A 67 0.93 15.96 11.60
CA LEU A 67 2.10 15.22 12.04
C LEU A 67 2.63 15.77 13.36
N TYR A 68 2.95 14.89 14.30
CA TYR A 68 3.42 15.24 15.64
C TYR A 68 4.75 14.58 15.97
N ASP A 69 5.69 15.37 16.50
CA ASP A 69 6.91 14.90 17.12
C ASP A 69 6.60 14.43 18.56
N LEU A 70 6.94 13.17 18.85
CA LEU A 70 6.61 12.50 20.12
C LEU A 70 7.81 12.40 21.09
N ARG A 71 8.90 13.13 20.85
CA ARG A 71 10.11 13.06 21.71
C ARG A 71 9.92 13.69 23.10
N SER A 72 9.10 14.72 23.20
CA SER A 72 8.76 15.35 24.47
C SER A 72 7.60 14.62 25.15
N GLN A 73 7.41 14.85 26.45
CA GLN A 73 6.24 14.35 27.17
C GLN A 73 4.92 14.82 26.54
N GLU A 74 4.94 16.01 25.92
CA GLU A 74 3.82 16.52 25.14
C GLU A 74 4.10 16.38 23.63
N ALA A 75 3.11 15.85 22.88
CA ALA A 75 3.20 15.73 21.44
C ALA A 75 3.19 17.13 20.79
N ARG A 76 4.20 17.42 19.96
CA ARG A 76 4.34 18.73 19.29
C ARG A 76 3.93 18.63 17.82
N LEU A 77 2.93 19.40 17.39
CA LEU A 77 2.56 19.52 15.99
C LEU A 77 3.72 20.08 15.17
N THR A 78 4.13 19.38 14.11
CA THR A 78 5.20 19.80 13.20
C THR A 78 4.72 20.16 11.81
N ALA A 79 3.59 19.60 11.37
CA ALA A 79 3.01 19.90 10.05
C ALA A 79 1.51 19.59 10.02
N GLU A 80 0.79 20.30 9.15
CA GLU A 80 -0.57 19.96 8.71
C GLU A 80 -0.58 20.02 7.18
N THR A 81 -1.08 18.97 6.52
CA THR A 81 -1.05 18.81 5.06
C THR A 81 -2.38 18.25 4.57
N PRO A 82 -2.92 18.70 3.42
CA PRO A 82 -4.08 18.06 2.83
C PRO A 82 -3.75 16.65 2.35
N ALA A 83 -4.72 15.74 2.45
CA ALA A 83 -4.67 14.44 1.79
C ALA A 83 -5.60 14.45 0.57
N HIS A 84 -5.04 14.25 -0.62
CA HIS A 84 -5.80 14.24 -1.85
C HIS A 84 -6.39 12.86 -2.12
N TYR A 85 -7.67 12.81 -2.48
CA TYR A 85 -8.34 11.57 -2.84
C TYR A 85 -8.02 11.19 -4.28
N HIS A 86 -7.45 10.01 -4.47
CA HIS A 86 -7.17 9.40 -5.77
C HIS A 86 -8.10 8.22 -5.99
N LYS A 87 -8.92 8.30 -7.04
CA LYS A 87 -9.80 7.21 -7.43
C LYS A 87 -8.96 6.02 -7.92
N LEU A 88 -9.32 4.83 -7.44
CA LEU A 88 -8.79 3.55 -7.89
C LEU A 88 -9.91 2.80 -8.61
N GLU A 89 -10.47 3.41 -9.65
CA GLU A 89 -11.59 2.87 -10.40
C GLU A 89 -11.20 2.72 -11.86
N VAL A 90 -11.49 1.56 -12.44
CA VAL A 90 -11.63 1.41 -13.88
C VAL A 90 -13.12 1.52 -14.21
N VAL A 91 -13.50 2.66 -14.76
CA VAL A 91 -14.88 2.89 -15.22
C VAL A 91 -14.93 2.61 -16.71
N GLU A 92 -15.66 1.56 -17.09
CA GLU A 92 -15.93 1.25 -18.49
C GLU A 92 -17.41 1.46 -18.78
N GLN A 93 -17.74 2.28 -19.78
CA GLN A 93 -19.13 2.58 -20.17
C GLN A 93 -20.03 3.02 -18.99
N GLY A 94 -19.46 3.74 -18.02
CA GLY A 94 -20.19 4.22 -16.83
C GLY A 94 -20.43 3.17 -15.74
N LYS A 95 -19.81 1.99 -15.82
CA LYS A 95 -19.88 0.94 -14.81
C LYS A 95 -18.50 0.70 -14.20
N HIS A 96 -18.46 0.50 -12.88
CA HIS A 96 -17.24 0.15 -12.14
C HIS A 96 -16.92 -1.32 -12.42
N ILE A 97 -15.85 -1.61 -13.16
CA ILE A 97 -15.53 -2.98 -13.56
C ILE A 97 -14.45 -3.54 -12.64
N HIS A 98 -14.72 -4.70 -12.02
CA HIS A 98 -13.69 -5.60 -11.50
C HIS A 98 -13.82 -6.96 -12.17
N ILE A 99 -12.70 -7.69 -12.26
CA ILE A 99 -12.63 -9.02 -12.89
C ILE A 99 -12.45 -10.06 -11.80
N HIS A 100 -13.33 -11.06 -11.76
CA HIS A 100 -13.30 -12.12 -10.76
C HIS A 100 -12.25 -13.21 -11.08
N PRO A 101 -11.85 -14.00 -10.05
CA PRO A 101 -11.05 -15.23 -10.14
C PRO A 101 -11.53 -16.33 -11.11
N ASP A 102 -12.61 -16.14 -11.85
CA ASP A 102 -13.11 -17.03 -12.89
C ASP A 102 -13.15 -16.37 -14.28
N GLY A 103 -12.57 -15.17 -14.42
CA GLY A 103 -12.57 -14.38 -15.66
C GLY A 103 -13.87 -13.62 -15.93
N THR A 104 -14.87 -13.70 -15.05
CA THR A 104 -16.12 -12.93 -15.22
C THR A 104 -15.90 -11.46 -14.85
N ARG A 105 -16.45 -10.57 -15.68
CA ARG A 105 -16.42 -9.11 -15.46
C ARG A 105 -17.67 -8.73 -14.70
N HIS A 106 -17.54 -8.18 -13.50
CA HIS A 106 -18.68 -7.72 -12.72
C HIS A 106 -18.67 -6.20 -12.62
N ALA A 107 -19.86 -5.62 -12.77
CA ALA A 107 -20.11 -4.23 -12.42
C ALA A 107 -20.53 -4.17 -10.95
N HIS A 108 -19.71 -3.62 -10.05
CA HIS A 108 -20.12 -3.40 -8.66
C HIS A 108 -20.70 -2.01 -8.45
N GLY A 109 -21.74 -1.95 -7.61
CA GLY A 109 -22.31 -0.73 -7.03
C GLY A 109 -22.36 -0.78 -5.51
N GLY A 110 -21.58 -1.66 -4.86
CA GLY A 110 -21.64 -1.91 -3.42
C GLY A 110 -20.58 -1.12 -2.65
N GLY A 111 -20.98 -0.32 -1.66
CA GLY A 111 -20.11 0.57 -0.86
C GLY A 111 -19.12 -0.11 0.10
N THR A 112 -18.66 -1.33 -0.21
CA THR A 112 -17.64 -2.08 0.54
C THR A 112 -16.29 -2.14 -0.16
N ASP A 113 -16.23 -1.80 -1.46
CA ASP A 113 -15.00 -1.77 -2.24
C ASP A 113 -14.22 -0.47 -2.00
N VAL A 114 -12.89 -0.56 -1.99
CA VAL A 114 -12.05 0.64 -1.88
C VAL A 114 -12.02 1.33 -3.25
N HIS A 115 -12.84 2.37 -3.39
CA HIS A 115 -12.97 3.18 -4.60
C HIS A 115 -11.82 4.18 -4.81
N GLY A 116 -10.92 4.28 -3.83
CA GLY A 116 -9.82 5.21 -3.89
C GLY A 116 -9.03 5.26 -2.59
N ILE A 117 -7.90 5.96 -2.64
CA ILE A 117 -7.00 6.18 -1.51
C ILE A 117 -6.76 7.66 -1.33
N TYR A 118 -6.54 8.08 -0.09
CA TYR A 118 -6.01 9.40 0.21
C TYR A 118 -4.49 9.35 0.19
N VAL A 119 -3.86 10.39 -0.36
CA VAL A 119 -2.40 10.55 -0.36
C VAL A 119 -2.05 11.91 0.20
N ALA A 120 -1.25 11.91 1.27
CA ALA A 120 -0.67 13.11 1.87
C ALA A 120 0.85 13.12 1.68
N ALA A 121 1.42 14.29 1.40
CA ALA A 121 2.86 14.49 1.42
C ALA A 121 3.31 14.78 2.86
N ILE A 122 4.22 13.97 3.39
CA ILE A 122 4.70 14.07 4.78
C ILE A 122 6.22 14.11 4.78
N THR A 123 6.83 14.87 5.68
CA THR A 123 8.29 14.91 5.82
C THR A 123 8.71 14.54 7.24
N PHE A 124 9.53 13.50 7.38
CA PHE A 124 10.12 13.10 8.66
C PHE A 124 11.53 13.63 8.79
N GLN A 125 11.80 14.37 9.87
CA GLN A 125 13.12 14.97 10.12
C GLN A 125 14.07 14.03 10.88
N ARG A 126 13.58 12.88 11.32
CA ARG A 126 14.31 11.90 12.14
C ARG A 126 13.67 10.53 12.07
N PRO A 127 14.45 9.47 12.31
CA PRO A 127 13.89 8.14 12.44
C PRO A 127 13.15 7.99 13.78
N GLY A 128 12.34 6.93 13.85
CA GLY A 128 11.59 6.53 15.03
C GLY A 128 10.12 6.97 15.00
N PRO A 129 9.44 6.98 16.17
CA PRO A 129 8.00 7.17 16.23
C PRO A 129 7.58 8.62 16.00
N TRP A 130 6.43 8.76 15.33
CA TRP A 130 5.71 10.00 15.02
C TRP A 130 4.21 9.78 15.23
N GLY A 131 3.51 10.82 15.70
CA GLY A 131 2.06 10.81 15.83
C GLY A 131 1.40 11.35 14.57
N LEU A 132 0.31 10.73 14.14
CA LEU A 132 -0.57 11.24 13.09
C LEU A 132 -1.96 11.49 13.66
N GLU A 133 -2.56 12.61 13.28
CA GLU A 133 -4.00 12.87 13.42
C GLU A 133 -4.59 13.10 12.04
N ILE A 134 -5.50 12.21 11.62
CA ILE A 134 -6.24 12.31 10.36
C ILE A 134 -7.57 12.97 10.66
N LEU A 135 -7.83 14.11 10.02
CA LEU A 135 -9.05 14.89 10.16
C LEU A 135 -9.87 14.77 8.88
N ALA A 136 -11.02 14.11 8.95
CA ALA A 136 -11.92 13.96 7.81
C ALA A 136 -13.17 14.83 8.03
N ARG A 137 -13.47 15.71 7.07
CA ARG A 137 -14.67 16.54 7.05
C ARG A 137 -15.62 16.06 5.95
N GLN A 138 -16.85 15.74 6.35
CA GLN A 138 -17.93 15.37 5.43
C GLN A 138 -18.79 16.59 5.07
N GLY A 139 -19.66 16.44 4.06
CA GLY A 139 -20.50 17.52 3.54
C GLY A 139 -21.51 18.12 4.53
N ASP A 140 -21.78 17.42 5.65
CA ASP A 140 -22.56 17.93 6.79
C ASP A 140 -21.77 18.89 7.70
N GLY A 141 -20.49 19.12 7.38
CA GLY A 141 -19.57 19.97 8.14
C GLY A 141 -18.94 19.27 9.35
N ARG A 142 -19.35 18.05 9.68
CA ARG A 142 -18.84 17.29 10.83
C ARG A 142 -17.41 16.84 10.57
N VAL A 143 -16.55 17.02 11.59
CA VAL A 143 -15.15 16.59 11.55
C VAL A 143 -14.98 15.35 12.40
N GLU A 144 -14.41 14.32 11.80
CA GLU A 144 -13.97 13.12 12.50
C GLU A 144 -12.45 13.08 12.57
N ALA A 145 -11.94 12.50 13.65
CA ALA A 145 -10.51 12.35 13.87
C ALA A 145 -10.15 10.89 14.13
N ALA A 146 -9.06 10.45 13.52
CA ALA A 146 -8.37 9.22 13.87
C ALA A 146 -6.92 9.55 14.24
N ARG A 147 -6.41 8.91 15.28
CA ARG A 147 -5.02 9.08 15.73
C ARG A 147 -4.30 7.76 15.67
N LEU A 148 -3.06 7.79 15.21
CA LEU A 148 -2.20 6.61 15.11
C LEU A 148 -0.74 7.02 15.31
N THR A 149 0.07 6.07 15.76
CA THR A 149 1.52 6.22 15.77
C THR A 149 2.08 5.50 14.56
N ILE A 150 3.05 6.11 13.88
CA ILE A 150 3.82 5.48 12.81
C ILE A 150 5.33 5.56 13.12
N THR A 151 6.11 4.70 12.51
CA THR A 151 7.58 4.72 12.60
C THR A 151 8.19 5.12 11.26
N ALA A 152 9.07 6.11 11.27
CA ALA A 152 9.93 6.44 10.14
C ALA A 152 11.27 5.71 10.28
N ASP A 153 11.65 4.93 9.27
CA ASP A 153 12.93 4.24 9.21
C ASP A 153 14.06 5.20 8.81
N GLU A 154 15.29 4.93 9.26
CA GLU A 154 16.43 5.77 8.93
C GLU A 154 16.82 5.69 7.44
N MET A 155 16.70 4.50 6.85
CA MET A 155 17.03 4.22 5.46
C MET A 155 15.97 3.32 4.83
N PRO A 156 15.67 3.49 3.53
CA PRO A 156 14.71 2.63 2.84
C PRO A 156 15.30 1.23 2.63
N ARG A 157 14.44 0.21 2.72
CA ARG A 157 14.72 -1.15 2.26
C ARG A 157 14.53 -1.28 0.76
N ALA A 158 13.61 -0.49 0.19
CA ALA A 158 13.46 -0.38 -1.26
C ALA A 158 14.57 0.51 -1.86
N PRO A 159 14.85 0.39 -3.18
CA PRO A 159 15.73 1.35 -3.85
C PRO A 159 15.26 2.78 -3.61
N ALA A 160 16.15 3.61 -3.05
CA ALA A 160 15.85 5.01 -2.75
C ALA A 160 15.54 5.81 -4.02
N VAL A 161 14.76 6.88 -3.89
CA VAL A 161 14.55 7.84 -4.98
C VAL A 161 15.88 8.40 -5.45
N GLY A 162 16.12 8.35 -6.77
CA GLY A 162 17.38 8.77 -7.39
C GLY A 162 18.48 7.71 -7.42
N ALA A 163 18.32 6.59 -6.70
CA ALA A 163 19.23 5.45 -6.82
C ALA A 163 19.05 4.73 -8.16
N ALA A 164 20.11 4.07 -8.62
CA ALA A 164 20.04 3.24 -9.82
C ALA A 164 19.08 2.06 -9.60
N ALA A 165 18.12 1.90 -10.52
CA ALA A 165 17.20 0.75 -10.47
C ALA A 165 17.99 -0.57 -10.66
N PRO A 166 17.72 -1.61 -9.83
CA PRO A 166 18.34 -2.92 -10.00
C PRO A 166 18.01 -3.51 -11.38
N ARG A 167 19.05 -3.92 -12.12
CA ARG A 167 18.92 -4.56 -13.44
C ARG A 167 18.58 -6.04 -13.32
N SER A 168 17.42 -6.34 -12.73
CA SER A 168 16.97 -7.70 -12.45
C SER A 168 16.66 -8.49 -13.73
N ARG A 169 16.90 -9.81 -13.67
CA ARG A 169 16.49 -10.79 -14.69
C ARG A 169 15.26 -11.56 -14.22
N ASN A 170 14.12 -10.87 -14.11
CA ASN A 170 12.84 -11.52 -13.84
C ASN A 170 12.44 -12.45 -15.00
N LEU A 171 11.60 -13.44 -14.71
CA LEU A 171 10.95 -14.26 -15.74
C LEU A 171 9.99 -13.40 -16.57
N ILE A 172 9.85 -13.77 -17.84
CA ILE A 172 8.89 -13.20 -18.80
C ILE A 172 7.99 -14.31 -19.36
N ALA A 173 6.94 -13.95 -20.09
CA ALA A 173 5.95 -14.88 -20.62
C ALA A 173 6.57 -16.00 -21.47
N SER A 174 7.66 -15.73 -22.20
CA SER A 174 8.35 -16.74 -23.01
C SER A 174 9.25 -17.69 -22.20
N ASP A 175 9.52 -17.40 -20.93
CA ASP A 175 10.35 -18.25 -20.07
C ASP A 175 9.54 -19.36 -19.39
N VAL A 176 8.21 -19.29 -19.42
CA VAL A 176 7.32 -20.19 -18.70
C VAL A 176 6.33 -20.86 -19.63
N THR A 177 5.94 -22.08 -19.30
CA THR A 177 4.91 -22.83 -20.05
C THR A 177 3.49 -22.41 -19.68
N ASP A 178 3.31 -21.84 -18.49
CA ASP A 178 2.04 -21.35 -17.98
C ASP A 178 2.27 -19.99 -17.30
N LEU A 179 1.56 -18.96 -17.76
CA LEU A 179 1.72 -17.60 -17.25
C LEU A 179 1.34 -17.49 -15.76
N ARG A 180 0.51 -18.39 -15.24
CA ARG A 180 0.12 -18.46 -13.82
C ARG A 180 1.29 -18.73 -12.88
N GLN A 181 2.44 -19.15 -13.39
CA GLN A 181 3.67 -19.31 -12.61
C GLN A 181 4.29 -17.97 -12.19
N ILE A 182 4.01 -16.89 -12.95
CA ILE A 182 4.61 -15.56 -12.75
C ILE A 182 3.58 -14.45 -12.63
N ASP A 183 2.31 -14.74 -12.88
CA ASP A 183 1.18 -13.84 -12.70
C ASP A 183 0.10 -14.50 -11.86
N SER A 184 -0.24 -13.88 -10.73
CA SER A 184 -1.30 -14.38 -9.85
C SER A 184 -2.66 -13.73 -10.12
N SER A 185 -2.76 -12.77 -11.05
CA SER A 185 -4.02 -12.17 -11.46
C SER A 185 -4.91 -13.16 -12.20
N GLU A 186 -6.21 -12.88 -12.22
CA GLU A 186 -7.16 -13.63 -13.03
C GLU A 186 -7.97 -12.68 -13.95
N PRO A 187 -7.98 -12.93 -15.27
CA PRO A 187 -7.03 -13.79 -15.97
C PRO A 187 -5.61 -13.17 -15.91
N PRO A 188 -4.55 -13.99 -15.97
CA PRO A 188 -3.18 -13.52 -16.20
C PRO A 188 -3.08 -12.61 -17.42
N ASP A 189 -2.31 -11.51 -17.34
CA ASP A 189 -2.17 -10.57 -18.46
C ASP A 189 -0.78 -10.66 -19.09
N PRO A 190 -0.61 -11.33 -20.26
CA PRO A 190 0.70 -11.50 -20.88
C PRO A 190 1.36 -10.16 -21.25
N ARG A 191 0.60 -9.07 -21.39
CA ARG A 191 1.15 -7.74 -21.70
C ARG A 191 2.04 -7.19 -20.59
N LEU A 192 1.83 -7.62 -19.34
CA LEU A 192 2.64 -7.21 -18.18
C LEU A 192 3.98 -7.94 -18.08
N HIS A 193 4.18 -9.03 -18.84
CA HIS A 193 5.32 -9.93 -18.69
C HIS A 193 6.14 -10.07 -19.99
N GLN A 194 6.24 -9.00 -20.78
CA GLN A 194 6.90 -9.02 -22.09
C GLN A 194 8.40 -8.71 -22.04
N THR A 195 8.89 -8.09 -20.97
CA THR A 195 10.24 -7.52 -20.94
C THR A 195 10.89 -7.71 -19.58
N ARG A 196 12.19 -8.03 -19.56
CA ARG A 196 12.95 -8.09 -18.32
C ARG A 196 13.26 -6.68 -17.82
N ILE A 197 13.30 -6.48 -16.51
CA ILE A 197 13.60 -5.18 -15.90
C ILE A 197 14.96 -4.64 -16.38
N GLY A 198 15.99 -5.49 -16.43
CA GLY A 198 17.31 -5.08 -16.93
C GLY A 198 17.29 -4.58 -18.39
N GLU A 199 16.48 -5.19 -19.26
CA GLU A 199 16.31 -4.79 -20.65
C GLU A 199 15.49 -3.49 -20.76
N ALA A 200 14.42 -3.37 -19.97
CA ALA A 200 13.59 -2.17 -19.91
C ALA A 200 14.40 -0.94 -19.47
N ILE A 201 15.32 -1.11 -18.51
CA ILE A 201 16.25 -0.06 -18.07
C ILE A 201 17.22 0.31 -19.19
N ALA A 202 17.73 -0.66 -19.94
CA ALA A 202 18.68 -0.42 -21.04
C ALA A 202 18.06 0.40 -22.20
N GLN A 203 16.74 0.40 -22.35
CA GLN A 203 16.04 1.19 -23.36
C GLN A 203 16.10 2.71 -23.10
N GLY A 204 16.45 3.15 -21.88
CA GLY A 204 16.53 4.57 -21.54
C GLY A 204 15.20 5.33 -21.58
N LYS A 205 14.07 4.63 -21.61
CA LYS A 205 12.72 5.20 -21.57
C LYS A 205 12.19 5.22 -20.14
N PRO A 206 11.29 6.14 -19.78
CA PRO A 206 10.55 6.05 -18.52
C PRO A 206 9.78 4.72 -18.46
N GLN A 207 9.91 4.00 -17.34
CA GLN A 207 9.25 2.72 -17.12
C GLN A 207 8.44 2.80 -15.82
N VAL A 208 7.28 2.13 -15.80
CA VAL A 208 6.53 1.84 -14.58
C VAL A 208 6.62 0.34 -14.35
N ILE A 209 7.14 -0.07 -13.19
CA ILE A 209 7.28 -1.48 -12.80
C ILE A 209 6.35 -1.70 -11.61
N VAL A 210 5.55 -2.76 -11.68
CA VAL A 210 4.57 -3.10 -10.64
C VAL A 210 4.90 -4.46 -10.06
N PHE A 211 5.17 -4.49 -8.76
CA PHE A 211 5.27 -5.71 -7.98
C PHE A 211 3.97 -5.89 -7.24
N ALA A 212 3.14 -6.83 -7.69
CA ALA A 212 1.84 -7.08 -7.10
C ALA A 212 1.55 -8.58 -7.04
N THR A 213 0.75 -8.97 -6.06
CA THR A 213 0.20 -10.32 -5.92
C THR A 213 -1.32 -10.25 -5.85
N PRO A 214 -2.02 -9.87 -6.94
CA PRO A 214 -3.44 -9.46 -6.88
C PRO A 214 -4.37 -10.49 -6.25
N ARG A 215 -4.08 -11.79 -6.40
CA ARG A 215 -4.87 -12.86 -5.80
C ARG A 215 -4.56 -13.15 -4.34
N TYR A 216 -3.36 -12.80 -3.87
CA TYR A 216 -2.90 -13.14 -2.51
C TYR A 216 -2.80 -11.93 -1.59
N CYS A 217 -3.07 -10.73 -2.10
CA CYS A 217 -3.04 -9.54 -1.29
C CYS A 217 -4.23 -9.51 -0.33
N THR A 218 -3.95 -9.36 0.96
CA THR A 218 -4.95 -9.20 2.02
C THR A 218 -5.58 -7.81 2.03
N SER A 219 -4.94 -6.84 1.39
CA SER A 219 -5.45 -5.48 1.23
C SER A 219 -6.44 -5.38 0.09
N ARG A 220 -7.53 -4.65 0.33
CA ARG A 220 -8.58 -4.33 -0.66
C ARG A 220 -8.10 -3.40 -1.79
N VAL A 221 -6.85 -2.95 -1.75
CA VAL A 221 -6.27 -1.95 -2.67
C VAL A 221 -5.42 -2.58 -3.78
N CYS A 222 -4.84 -3.76 -3.58
CA CYS A 222 -3.87 -4.34 -4.52
C CYS A 222 -4.44 -4.65 -5.91
N GLY A 223 -5.64 -5.24 -5.98
CA GLY A 223 -6.30 -5.56 -7.25
C GLY A 223 -6.57 -4.31 -8.10
N PRO A 224 -7.33 -3.33 -7.57
CA PRO A 224 -7.64 -2.10 -8.28
C PRO A 224 -6.41 -1.34 -8.81
N VAL A 225 -5.28 -1.34 -8.08
CA VAL A 225 -4.03 -0.70 -8.54
C VAL A 225 -3.48 -1.37 -9.80
N VAL A 226 -3.51 -2.71 -9.89
CA VAL A 226 -3.06 -3.42 -11.09
C VAL A 226 -3.98 -3.15 -12.28
N ASP A 227 -5.29 -3.03 -12.04
CA ASP A 227 -6.24 -2.69 -13.10
C ASP A 227 -6.01 -1.28 -13.65
N VAL A 228 -5.72 -0.29 -12.78
CA VAL A 228 -5.30 1.05 -13.25
C VAL A 228 -4.04 0.95 -14.11
N VAL A 229 -3.03 0.17 -13.70
CA VAL A 229 -1.80 0.00 -14.47
C VAL A 229 -2.06 -0.61 -15.84
N ARG A 230 -2.97 -1.60 -15.93
CA ARG A 230 -3.37 -2.20 -17.21
C ARG A 230 -3.98 -1.19 -18.18
N THR A 231 -4.61 -0.13 -17.70
CA THR A 231 -5.13 0.95 -18.56
C THR A 231 -4.02 1.83 -19.16
N LEU A 232 -2.81 1.81 -18.59
CA LEU A 232 -1.66 2.58 -19.07
C LEU A 232 -0.84 1.82 -20.13
N ILE A 233 -1.13 0.53 -20.35
CA ILE A 233 -0.47 -0.27 -21.37
C ILE A 233 -0.92 0.24 -22.74
N PRO A 234 0.01 0.63 -23.63
CA PRO A 234 -0.35 1.04 -24.99
C PRO A 234 -1.16 -0.04 -25.71
N THR A 235 -2.21 0.39 -26.42
CA THR A 235 -3.02 -0.47 -27.31
C THR A 235 -2.30 -0.72 -28.62
#